data_AF-A0A7C2AZX6-F1
#
_entry.id   AF-A0A7C2AZX6-F1
#
_cell.length_a   1.000
_cell.length_b   1.000
_cell.length_c   1.000
_cell.angle_alpha   90.00
_cell.angle_beta   90.00
_cell.angle_gamma   90.00
#
_symmetry.space_group_name_H-M   'P 1'
#
loop_
_entity.id
_entity.type
_entity.pdbx_description
1 polymer ?
#
loop_
_entity_poly.entity_id
_entity_poly.type
_entity_poly.pdbx_seq_one_letter_code
_entity_poly.pdbx_strand_id
1 'polypeptide(L)'
;MSTVTHTDTPAVYWETEPHHHPEGGSTRLGFWIYLMSDCLMFAVLFAVFAVVGQSYAAGPGPKALFDLNLIAINTGFLLVSSITFGFAMLAMYEGRQARMQIWLAVTLLLGLA
;
A
#
# COMPACT_ATOMS: atom_id res chain seq x y z
N MET A 1 24.38 -16.53 -63.13
CA MET A 1 24.08 -15.11 -62.86
C MET A 1 22.60 -15.02 -62.55
N SER A 2 22.21 -15.25 -61.29
CA SER A 2 20.82 -15.40 -60.88
C SER A 2 20.35 -14.10 -60.24
N THR A 3 19.51 -13.34 -60.95
CA THR A 3 18.95 -12.07 -60.50
C THR A 3 17.95 -12.29 -59.36
N VAL A 4 18.24 -11.74 -58.18
CA VAL A 4 17.34 -11.69 -57.04
C VAL A 4 16.38 -10.51 -57.25
N THR A 5 15.11 -10.80 -57.52
CA THR A 5 14.02 -9.81 -57.55
C THR A 5 13.66 -9.41 -56.13
N HIS A 6 13.98 -8.17 -55.76
CA HIS A 6 13.49 -7.55 -54.53
C HIS A 6 12.02 -7.15 -54.75
N THR A 7 11.08 -7.89 -54.17
CA THR A 7 9.68 -7.48 -54.12
C THR A 7 9.54 -6.31 -53.16
N ASP A 8 9.39 -5.11 -53.73
CA ASP A 8 9.19 -3.85 -53.00
C ASP A 8 7.76 -3.83 -52.45
N THR A 9 7.60 -4.28 -51.21
CA THR A 9 6.34 -4.21 -50.49
C THR A 9 6.29 -2.82 -49.83
N PRO A 10 5.26 -1.99 -50.07
CA PRO A 10 5.23 -0.64 -49.52
C PRO A 10 5.31 -0.71 -47.99
N ALA A 11 6.32 -0.06 -47.42
CA ALA A 11 6.56 -0.06 -45.98
C ALA A 11 5.34 0.54 -45.26
N VAL A 12 4.56 -0.30 -44.59
CA VAL A 12 3.48 0.12 -43.70
C VAL A 12 4.14 0.51 -42.38
N TYR A 13 4.09 1.79 -42.04
CA TYR A 13 4.76 2.40 -40.88
C TYR A 13 3.81 2.61 -39.68
N TRP A 14 2.65 1.95 -39.72
CA TRP A 14 1.64 2.02 -38.68
C TRP A 14 1.44 0.62 -38.10
N GLU A 15 1.68 0.47 -36.82
CA GLU A 15 1.36 -0.77 -36.10
C GLU A 15 -0.14 -0.77 -35.80
N THR A 16 -0.89 -1.65 -36.47
CA THR A 16 -2.34 -1.87 -36.25
C THR A 16 -2.63 -2.77 -35.05
N GLU A 17 -1.60 -3.42 -34.50
CA GLU A 17 -1.71 -4.31 -33.35
C GLU A 17 -1.50 -3.50 -32.06
N PRO A 18 -2.49 -3.38 -31.16
CA PRO A 18 -2.28 -2.70 -29.90
C PRO A 18 -1.19 -3.43 -29.10
N HIS A 19 -0.12 -2.71 -28.73
CA HIS A 19 0.89 -3.24 -27.84
C HIS A 19 0.23 -3.81 -26.58
N HIS A 20 0.42 -5.10 -26.35
CA HIS A 20 -0.10 -5.79 -25.17
C HIS A 20 0.63 -5.25 -23.94
N HIS A 21 0.10 -4.19 -23.32
CA HIS A 21 0.60 -3.71 -22.05
C HIS A 21 0.35 -4.82 -21.01
N PRO A 22 1.37 -5.23 -20.24
CA PRO A 22 1.18 -6.21 -19.17
C PRO A 22 0.14 -5.67 -18.18
N GLU A 23 -0.99 -6.38 -18.12
CA GLU A 23 -2.09 -6.12 -17.21
C GLU A 23 -1.57 -6.10 -15.75
N GLY A 24 -1.69 -4.94 -15.10
CA GLY A 24 -1.28 -4.73 -13.70
C GLY A 24 -0.08 -3.81 -13.46
N GLY A 25 0.62 -3.33 -14.50
CA GLY A 25 1.69 -2.33 -14.35
C GLY A 25 1.19 -0.98 -13.80
N SER A 26 0.02 -0.53 -14.28
CA SER A 26 -0.61 0.72 -13.86
C SER A 26 -1.21 0.64 -12.44
N THR A 27 -1.77 -0.51 -12.06
CA THR A 27 -2.48 -0.68 -10.77
C THR A 27 -1.58 -0.48 -9.56
N ARG A 28 -0.34 -0.99 -9.60
CA ARG A 28 0.63 -0.80 -8.50
C ARG A 28 1.04 0.67 -8.35
N LEU A 29 1.21 1.37 -9.47
CA LEU A 29 1.55 2.79 -9.47
C LEU A 29 0.38 3.64 -8.97
N GLY A 30 -0.86 3.34 -9.38
CA GLY A 30 -2.07 3.97 -8.85
C GLY A 30 -2.26 3.76 -7.35
N PHE A 31 -2.00 2.55 -6.84
CA PHE A 31 -2.00 2.26 -5.40
C PHE A 31 -0.95 3.09 -4.64
N TRP A 32 0.24 3.26 -5.20
CA TRP A 32 1.30 4.05 -4.57
C TRP A 32 0.94 5.55 -4.49
N ILE A 33 0.36 6.10 -5.55
CA ILE A 33 -0.15 7.48 -5.57
C ILE A 33 -1.28 7.65 -4.53
N TYR A 34 -2.16 6.67 -4.40
CA TYR A 34 -3.19 6.66 -3.37
C TYR A 34 -2.60 6.68 -1.95
N LEU A 35 -1.59 5.85 -1.65
CA LEU A 35 -0.88 5.90 -0.37
C LEU A 35 -0.22 7.26 -0.09
N MET A 36 0.32 7.93 -1.10
CA MET A 36 0.86 9.30 -0.92
C MET A 36 -0.24 10.31 -0.57
N SER A 37 -1.44 10.16 -1.14
CA SER A 37 -2.60 11.00 -0.78
C SER A 37 -3.02 10.80 0.67
N ASP A 38 -3.05 9.55 1.15
CA ASP A 38 -3.36 9.25 2.56
C ASP A 38 -2.31 9.85 3.51
N CYS A 39 -1.03 9.80 3.14
CA CYS A 39 0.04 10.49 3.88
C CYS A 39 -0.19 12.02 3.97
N LEU A 40 -0.64 12.66 2.88
CA LEU A 40 -0.99 14.08 2.88
C LEU A 40 -2.20 14.36 3.78
N MET A 41 -3.21 13.47 3.80
CA MET A 41 -4.35 13.59 4.71
C MET A 41 -3.89 13.56 6.17
N PHE A 42 -3.02 12.61 6.56
CA PHE A 42 -2.45 12.58 7.91
C PHE A 42 -1.62 13.84 8.22
N ALA A 43 -0.86 14.36 7.25
CA ALA A 43 -0.07 15.58 7.44
C ALA A 43 -0.95 16.80 7.79
N VAL A 44 -2.10 16.95 7.12
CA VAL A 44 -3.08 18.00 7.45
C VAL A 44 -3.68 17.79 8.84
N LEU A 45 -4.01 16.56 9.22
CA LEU A 45 -4.49 16.25 10.57
C LEU A 45 -3.45 16.59 11.65
N PHE A 46 -2.17 16.26 11.43
CA PHE A 46 -1.08 16.65 12.31
C PHE A 46 -0.88 18.18 12.35
N ALA A 47 -1.02 18.89 11.23
CA ALA A 47 -0.94 20.34 11.18
C ALA A 47 -2.07 20.99 12.00
N VAL A 48 -3.31 20.51 11.85
CA VAL A 48 -4.45 20.96 12.66
C VAL A 48 -4.21 20.67 14.14
N PHE A 49 -3.73 19.47 14.49
CA PHE A 49 -3.37 19.13 15.86
C PHE A 49 -2.28 20.04 16.42
N ALA A 50 -1.25 20.38 15.64
CA ALA A 50 -0.18 21.28 16.07
C ALA A 50 -0.68 22.72 16.32
N VAL A 51 -1.60 23.21 15.48
CA VAL A 51 -2.15 24.57 15.58
C VAL A 51 -3.18 24.70 16.70
N VAL A 52 -4.11 23.75 16.81
CA VAL A 52 -5.23 23.80 17.78
C VAL A 52 -4.86 23.14 19.11
N GLY A 53 -3.88 22.24 19.12
CA GLY A 53 -3.46 21.47 20.30
C GLY A 53 -2.73 22.27 21.39
N GLN A 54 -2.59 23.59 21.27
CA GLN A 54 -2.13 24.47 22.36
C GLN A 54 -3.23 25.38 22.91
N SER A 55 -4.40 25.42 22.26
CA SER A 55 -5.57 26.22 22.67
C SER A 55 -6.43 25.50 23.71
N TYR A 56 -5.79 24.97 24.76
CA TYR A 56 -6.53 24.43 25.90
C TYR A 56 -7.04 25.60 26.74
N ALA A 57 -8.31 25.95 26.55
CA ALA A 57 -9.03 26.94 27.36
C ALA A 57 -9.24 26.43 28.81
N ALA A 58 -8.16 26.26 29.56
CA ALA A 58 -8.12 25.80 30.95
C ALA A 58 -8.76 24.41 31.22
N GLY A 59 -8.89 23.55 30.21
CA GLY A 59 -9.37 22.17 30.36
C GLY A 59 -8.29 21.21 30.90
N PRO A 60 -8.67 20.06 31.49
CA PRO A 60 -7.72 19.07 32.01
C PRO A 60 -6.73 18.66 30.91
N GLY A 61 -5.44 18.70 31.24
CA GLY A 61 -4.38 18.47 30.26
C GLY A 61 -4.41 17.04 29.69
N PRO A 62 -3.88 16.83 28.47
CA PRO A 62 -3.88 15.53 27.77
C PRO A 62 -3.29 14.38 28.61
N LYS A 63 -2.42 14.67 29.58
CA LYS A 63 -1.89 13.70 30.55
C LYS A 63 -2.95 13.01 31.44
N ALA A 64 -4.13 13.59 31.60
CA ALA A 64 -5.21 12.99 32.40
C ALA A 64 -6.12 12.05 31.58
N LEU A 65 -6.06 12.14 30.24
CA LEU A 65 -6.93 11.40 29.32
C LEU A 65 -6.21 10.29 28.57
N PHE A 66 -4.88 10.39 28.42
CA PHE A 66 -4.08 9.40 27.73
C PHE A 66 -3.35 8.48 28.72
N ASP A 67 -3.81 7.23 28.81
CA ASP A 67 -3.03 6.16 29.42
C ASP A 67 -1.97 5.67 28.43
N LEU A 68 -0.72 6.07 28.69
CA LEU A 68 0.42 5.72 27.84
C LEU A 68 0.63 4.20 27.74
N ASN A 69 0.29 3.43 28.78
CA ASN A 69 0.44 1.97 28.75
C ASN A 69 -0.58 1.35 27.80
N LEU A 70 -1.83 1.80 27.84
CA LEU A 70 -2.89 1.33 26.94
C LEU A 70 -2.55 1.64 25.47
N ILE A 71 -2.04 2.85 25.20
CA ILE A 71 -1.61 3.26 23.85
C ILE A 71 -0.41 2.43 23.37
N ALA A 72 0.56 2.19 24.25
CA ALA A 72 1.74 1.40 23.92
C ALA A 72 1.37 -0.06 23.61
N ILE A 73 0.46 -0.66 24.37
CA ILE A 73 -0.02 -2.03 24.13
C ILE A 73 -0.74 -2.13 22.79
N ASN A 74 -1.68 -1.23 22.48
CA ASN A 74 -2.39 -1.21 21.20
C ASN A 74 -1.44 -1.01 20.01
N THR A 75 -0.45 -0.13 20.16
CA THR A 75 0.59 0.06 19.14
C THR A 75 1.44 -1.20 18.97
N GLY A 76 1.78 -1.89 20.07
CA GLY A 76 2.46 -3.17 20.04
C GLY A 76 1.69 -4.24 19.27
N PHE A 77 0.38 -4.37 19.51
CA PHE A 77 -0.48 -5.29 18.75
C PHE A 77 -0.50 -4.96 17.26
N LEU A 78 -0.62 -3.68 16.90
CA LEU A 78 -0.56 -3.22 15.49
C LEU A 78 0.80 -3.53 14.83
N LEU A 79 1.91 -3.33 15.55
CA LEU A 79 3.24 -3.67 15.06
C LEU A 79 3.39 -5.18 14.85
N VAL A 80 2.89 -6.00 15.78
CA VAL A 80 2.86 -7.46 15.62
C VAL A 80 1.99 -7.85 14.43
N SER A 81 0.85 -7.20 14.20
CA SER A 81 0.00 -7.39 13.02
C SER A 81 0.74 -7.06 11.72
N SER A 82 1.57 -6.01 11.69
CA SER A 82 2.44 -5.71 10.55
C SER A 82 3.45 -6.83 10.27
N ILE A 83 4.00 -7.47 11.31
CA ILE A 83 4.93 -8.60 11.18
C ILE A 83 4.20 -9.85 10.64
N THR A 84 2.99 -10.15 11.13
CA THR A 84 2.21 -11.31 10.64
C THR A 84 1.81 -11.16 9.17
N PHE A 85 1.54 -9.93 8.71
CA PHE A 85 1.32 -9.64 7.30
C PHE A 85 2.57 -9.92 6.45
N GLY A 86 3.76 -9.58 6.95
CA GLY A 86 5.04 -9.92 6.32
C GLY A 86 5.22 -11.43 6.12
N PHE A 87 4.86 -12.24 7.12
CA PHE A 87 4.87 -13.71 6.99
C PHE A 87 3.81 -14.25 6.01
N ALA A 88 2.64 -13.61 5.93
CA ALA A 88 1.63 -13.94 4.92
C ALA A 88 2.16 -13.71 3.50
N MET A 89 2.88 -12.60 3.29
CA MET A 89 3.50 -12.28 2.01
C MET A 89 4.59 -13.30 1.64
N LEU A 90 5.39 -13.78 2.60
CA LEU A 90 6.35 -14.86 2.37
C LEU A 90 5.67 -16.17 1.96
N ALA A 91 4.56 -16.54 2.61
CA ALA A 91 3.79 -17.74 2.24
C ALA A 91 3.14 -17.62 0.83
N MET A 92 2.81 -16.40 0.42
CA MET A 92 2.34 -16.10 -0.94
C MET A 92 3.45 -16.34 -1.97
N TYR A 93 4.69 -15.89 -1.71
CA TYR A 93 5.84 -16.18 -2.56
C TYR A 93 6.15 -17.68 -2.69
N GLU A 94 5.90 -18.46 -1.63
CA GLU A 94 6.05 -19.92 -1.64
C GLU A 94 4.88 -20.66 -2.34
N GLY A 95 3.87 -19.95 -2.85
CA GLY A 95 2.70 -20.53 -3.52
C GLY A 95 1.71 -21.24 -2.58
N ARG A 96 1.86 -21.11 -1.26
CA ARG A 96 1.07 -21.82 -0.25
C ARG A 96 -0.16 -21.02 0.18
N GLN A 97 -1.18 -20.99 -0.69
CA GLN A 97 -2.40 -20.20 -0.50
C GLN A 97 -3.13 -20.45 0.83
N ALA A 98 -3.24 -21.71 1.28
CA ALA A 98 -3.90 -22.03 2.56
C ALA A 98 -3.17 -21.42 3.77
N ARG A 99 -1.82 -21.44 3.77
CA ARG A 99 -1.02 -20.81 4.82
C ARG A 99 -1.14 -19.28 4.76
N MET A 100 -1.13 -18.69 3.57
CA MET A 100 -1.35 -17.25 3.39
C MET A 100 -2.69 -16.81 3.99
N GLN A 101 -3.79 -17.51 3.70
CA GLN A 101 -5.13 -17.19 4.23
C GLN A 101 -5.19 -17.28 5.76
N ILE A 102 -4.56 -18.29 6.36
CA ILE A 102 -4.46 -18.42 7.82
C ILE A 102 -3.70 -17.22 8.42
N TRP A 103 -2.55 -16.84 7.85
CA TRP A 103 -1.78 -15.69 8.33
C TRP A 103 -2.52 -14.35 8.15
N LEU A 104 -3.31 -14.19 7.08
CA LEU A 104 -4.16 -13.01 6.89
C LEU A 104 -5.31 -12.96 7.91
N ALA A 105 -5.93 -14.10 8.22
CA ALA A 105 -6.98 -14.16 9.25
C ALA A 105 -6.42 -13.82 10.64
N VAL A 106 -5.23 -14.33 10.97
CA VAL A 106 -4.52 -13.97 12.22
C VAL A 106 -4.21 -12.48 12.25
N THR A 107 -3.69 -11.92 11.16
CA THR A 107 -3.39 -10.47 11.05
C THR A 107 -4.64 -9.61 11.27
N LEU A 108 -5.78 -10.01 10.69
CA LEU A 108 -7.05 -9.30 10.84
C LEU A 108 -7.58 -9.37 12.27
N LEU A 109 -7.49 -10.54 12.93
CA LEU A 109 -7.87 -10.70 14.33
C LEU A 109 -6.99 -9.85 15.26
N LEU A 110 -5.68 -9.79 15.00
CA LEU A 110 -4.76 -8.95 15.77
C LEU A 110 -4.96 -7.44 15.54
N GLY A 111 -5.50 -7.04 14.37
CA GLY A 111 -5.83 -5.65 14.11
C GLY A 111 -7.19 -5.21 14.64
N LEU A 112 -8.08 -6.16 14.98
CA LEU A 112 -9.42 -5.91 15.50
C LEU A 112 -9.46 -5.95 17.04
N ALA A 113 -8.49 -6.60 17.65
CA ALA A 113 -8.26 -6.64 19.10
C ALA A 113 -7.57 -5.36 19.60
#